data_AF-A0A1J8PKG4-F1
#
_entry.id   AF-A0A1J8PKG4-F1
#
_cell.length_a   1.000
_cell.length_b   1.000
_cell.length_c   1.000
_cell.angle_alpha   90.00
_cell.angle_beta   90.00
_cell.angle_gamma   90.00
#
_symmetry.space_group_name_H-M   'P 1'
#
loop_
_entity.id
_entity.type
_entity.pdbx_description
1 polymer ?
#
loop_
_entity_poly.entity_id
_entity_poly.type
_entity_poly.pdbx_seq_one_letter_code
_entity_poly.pdbx_strand_id
1 'polypeptide(L)'
;MSAVYNYEPSPRNDPLVRMLESALDLGIAIMTPEKAVILKTFPFLLKLPDWCWGSSIKRDAQVSTNRTNEIIDVPFRYAQQHMADNMLQGQSSMVAENLQRMEKQDEEFKPVFENALKKAATTALVGA
;
A
#
# COMPACT_ATOMS: atom_id res chain seq x y z
N MET A 1 -6.71 8.08 8.03
CA MET A 1 -6.48 8.53 6.64
C MET A 1 -6.26 10.03 6.52
N SER A 2 -7.06 10.84 7.25
CA SER A 2 -6.97 12.32 7.25
C SER A 2 -5.56 12.86 7.54
N ALA A 3 -4.90 12.44 8.64
CA ALA A 3 -3.54 12.89 8.95
C ALA A 3 -2.46 12.48 7.91
N VAL A 4 -2.64 11.34 7.24
CA VAL A 4 -1.63 10.78 6.33
C VAL A 4 -1.75 11.37 4.92
N TYR A 5 -2.98 11.41 4.38
CA TYR A 5 -3.26 11.75 2.98
C TYR A 5 -4.17 12.97 2.81
N ASN A 6 -4.61 13.62 3.90
CA ASN A 6 -5.72 14.57 3.90
C ASN A 6 -7.01 14.00 3.28
N TYR A 7 -7.23 12.70 3.48
CA TYR A 7 -8.40 11.99 3.01
C TYR A 7 -9.38 11.80 4.16
N GLU A 8 -10.57 12.38 4.04
CA GLU A 8 -11.66 12.21 4.99
C GLU A 8 -12.60 11.11 4.48
N PRO A 9 -12.62 9.91 5.09
CA PRO A 9 -13.44 8.81 4.59
C PRO A 9 -14.94 9.12 4.68
N SER A 10 -15.68 8.68 3.66
CA SER A 10 -17.14 8.69 3.72
C SER A 10 -17.63 7.84 4.90
N PRO A 11 -18.65 8.28 5.64
CA PRO A 11 -19.19 7.53 6.78
C PRO A 11 -19.77 6.16 6.40
N ARG A 12 -20.06 5.93 5.10
CA ARG A 12 -20.55 4.65 4.59
C ARG A 12 -19.93 4.33 3.23
N ASN A 13 -19.53 3.07 3.07
CA ASN A 13 -19.07 2.49 1.81
C ASN A 13 -17.97 3.30 1.12
N ASP A 14 -17.04 3.84 1.89
CA ASP A 14 -15.89 4.53 1.35
C ASP A 14 -15.04 3.57 0.48
N PRO A 15 -14.77 3.89 -0.79
CA PRO A 15 -14.09 2.98 -1.69
C PRO A 15 -12.64 2.71 -1.30
N LEU A 16 -11.93 3.69 -0.71
CA LEU A 16 -10.55 3.50 -0.26
C LEU A 16 -10.50 2.68 1.02
N VAL A 17 -11.41 2.92 1.96
CA VAL A 17 -11.51 2.11 3.18
C VAL A 17 -11.87 0.66 2.83
N ARG A 18 -12.86 0.43 1.95
CA ARG A 18 -13.22 -0.93 1.52
C ARG A 18 -12.08 -1.66 0.81
N MET A 19 -11.29 -0.94 0.01
CA MET A 19 -10.09 -1.49 -0.60
C MET A 19 -9.07 -1.91 0.46
N LEU A 20 -8.83 -1.06 1.46
CA LEU A 20 -7.92 -1.36 2.56
C LEU A 20 -8.39 -2.56 3.38
N GLU A 21 -9.67 -2.60 3.79
CA GLU A 21 -10.29 -3.71 4.52
C GLU A 21 -10.12 -5.02 3.74
N SER A 22 -10.48 -5.04 2.45
CA SER A 22 -10.36 -6.24 1.62
C SER A 22 -8.90 -6.71 1.47
N ALA A 23 -7.94 -5.79 1.42
CA ALA A 23 -6.52 -6.13 1.34
C ALA A 23 -6.00 -6.68 2.68
N LEU A 24 -6.44 -6.11 3.81
CA LEU A 24 -6.09 -6.57 5.15
C LEU A 24 -6.67 -7.95 5.45
N ASP A 25 -7.94 -8.19 5.14
CA ASP A 25 -8.60 -9.49 5.32
C ASP A 25 -7.84 -10.60 4.57
N LEU A 26 -7.49 -10.34 3.31
CA LEU A 26 -6.72 -11.27 2.49
C LEU A 26 -5.30 -11.46 3.05
N GLY A 27 -4.63 -10.37 3.46
CA GLY A 27 -3.29 -10.42 4.05
C GLY A 27 -3.26 -11.26 5.33
N ILE A 28 -4.19 -11.01 6.26
CA ILE A 28 -4.31 -11.74 7.52
C ILE A 28 -4.60 -13.22 7.28
N ALA A 29 -5.48 -13.54 6.33
CA ALA A 29 -5.80 -14.93 5.99
C ALA A 29 -4.62 -15.72 5.43
N ILE A 30 -3.66 -15.05 4.76
CA ILE A 30 -2.50 -15.70 4.15
C ILE A 30 -1.28 -15.71 5.11
N MET A 31 -1.15 -14.71 5.98
CA MET A 31 -0.06 -14.56 6.96
C MET A 31 -0.24 -15.46 8.20
N THR A 32 -0.59 -16.72 8.00
CA THR A 32 -0.74 -17.69 9.08
C THR A 32 0.59 -18.37 9.41
N PRO A 33 0.85 -18.72 10.69
CA PRO A 33 2.07 -19.42 11.08
C PRO A 33 2.29 -20.73 10.31
N GLU A 34 1.21 -21.48 10.02
CA GLU A 34 1.26 -22.74 9.29
C GLU A 34 1.80 -22.54 7.87
N LYS A 35 1.28 -21.53 7.15
CA LYS A 35 1.75 -21.19 5.80
C LYS A 35 3.20 -20.70 5.83
N ALA A 36 3.58 -19.92 6.85
CA ALA A 36 4.95 -19.45 7.03
C ALA A 36 5.93 -20.59 7.28
N VAL A 37 5.59 -21.57 8.12
CA VAL A 37 6.41 -22.77 8.36
C VAL A 37 6.58 -23.57 7.07
N ILE A 38 5.48 -23.84 6.35
CA ILE A 38 5.54 -24.57 5.07
C ILE A 38 6.45 -23.86 4.06
N LEU A 39 6.31 -22.54 3.90
CA LEU A 39 7.14 -21.77 2.97
C LEU A 39 8.62 -21.72 3.38
N LYS A 40 8.90 -21.66 4.68
CA LYS A 40 10.27 -21.69 5.21
C LYS A 40 10.93 -23.05 5.01
N THR A 41 10.18 -24.14 5.17
CA THR A 41 10.69 -25.51 4.98
C THR A 41 10.80 -25.86 3.49
N PHE A 42 9.87 -25.40 2.66
CA PHE A 42 9.77 -25.75 1.25
C PHE A 42 9.74 -24.50 0.35
N PRO A 43 10.86 -23.75 0.22
CA PRO A 43 10.90 -22.49 -0.53
C PRO A 43 10.66 -22.67 -2.04
N PHE A 44 10.86 -23.88 -2.57
CA PHE A 44 10.61 -24.17 -3.98
C PHE A 44 9.12 -24.08 -4.36
N LEU A 45 8.20 -24.10 -3.40
CA LEU A 45 6.75 -23.95 -3.64
C LEU A 45 6.41 -22.61 -4.31
N LEU A 46 7.20 -21.56 -4.09
CA LEU A 46 7.04 -20.26 -4.75
C LEU A 46 7.49 -20.26 -6.22
N LYS A 47 8.31 -21.24 -6.62
CA LYS A 47 8.85 -21.38 -7.99
C LYS A 47 8.05 -22.37 -8.83
N LEU A 48 6.97 -22.94 -8.30
CA LEU A 48 6.17 -23.90 -9.03
C LEU A 48 5.49 -23.23 -10.25
N PRO A 49 5.37 -23.97 -11.37
CA PRO A 49 4.54 -23.55 -12.48
C PRO A 49 3.08 -23.38 -12.04
N ASP A 50 2.35 -22.45 -12.67
CA ASP A 50 0.98 -22.10 -12.26
C ASP A 50 -0.01 -23.26 -12.42
N TRP A 51 0.30 -24.22 -13.29
CA TRP A 51 -0.50 -25.41 -13.57
C TRP A 51 -0.34 -26.54 -12.53
N CYS A 52 0.64 -26.44 -11.61
CA CYS A 52 0.92 -27.50 -10.65
C CYS A 52 -0.08 -27.51 -9.48
N TRP A 53 -0.49 -28.70 -9.02
CA TRP A 53 -1.28 -28.85 -7.81
C TRP A 53 -0.51 -28.29 -6.61
N GLY A 54 -1.08 -27.31 -5.91
CA GLY A 54 -0.39 -26.57 -4.85
C GLY A 54 0.14 -25.18 -5.25
N SER A 55 -0.12 -24.71 -6.47
CA SER A 55 0.17 -23.33 -6.90
C SER A 55 -0.68 -22.26 -6.19
N SER A 56 -1.62 -22.65 -5.32
CA SER A 56 -2.48 -21.71 -4.60
C SER A 56 -1.68 -20.73 -3.76
N ILE A 57 -0.60 -21.16 -3.08
CA ILE A 57 0.23 -20.27 -2.25
C ILE A 57 0.92 -19.19 -3.11
N LYS A 58 1.39 -19.57 -4.31
CA LYS A 58 1.98 -18.62 -5.26
C LYS A 58 0.92 -17.63 -5.76
N ARG A 59 -0.28 -18.12 -6.08
CA ARG A 59 -1.42 -17.28 -6.50
C ARG A 59 -1.84 -16.32 -5.40
N ASP A 60 -1.97 -16.81 -4.17
CA ASP A 60 -2.31 -16.03 -2.98
C ASP A 60 -1.26 -14.93 -2.74
N ALA A 61 0.03 -15.25 -2.88
CA ALA A 61 1.11 -14.28 -2.79
C ALA A 61 1.05 -13.20 -3.89
N GLN A 62 0.72 -13.59 -5.13
CA GLN A 62 0.56 -12.64 -6.24
C GLN A 62 -0.64 -11.72 -6.03
N VAL A 63 -1.79 -12.28 -5.61
CA VAL A 63 -2.98 -11.49 -5.29
C VAL A 63 -2.69 -10.53 -4.15
N SER A 64 -2.06 -11.02 -3.08
CA SER A 64 -1.64 -10.18 -1.95
C SER A 64 -0.73 -9.03 -2.41
N THR A 65 0.27 -9.32 -3.25
CA THR A 65 1.18 -8.30 -3.79
C THR A 65 0.44 -7.24 -4.60
N ASN A 66 -0.49 -7.65 -5.46
CA ASN A 66 -1.29 -6.72 -6.25
C ASN A 66 -2.16 -5.83 -5.35
N ARG A 67 -2.81 -6.42 -4.33
CA ARG A 67 -3.59 -5.66 -3.34
C ARG A 67 -2.73 -4.71 -2.53
N THR A 68 -1.52 -5.13 -2.16
CA THR A 68 -0.56 -4.26 -1.46
C THR A 68 -0.17 -3.06 -2.32
N ASN A 69 0.08 -3.26 -3.61
CA ASN A 69 0.37 -2.15 -4.52
C ASN A 69 -0.83 -1.20 -4.65
N GLU A 70 -2.06 -1.70 -4.68
CA GLU A 70 -3.27 -0.87 -4.70
C GLU A 70 -3.38 0.02 -3.45
N ILE A 71 -3.20 -0.53 -2.24
CA ILE A 71 -3.28 0.27 -0.99
C ILE A 71 -2.12 1.27 -0.84
N ILE A 72 -1.00 1.05 -1.53
CA ILE A 72 0.13 2.00 -1.58
C ILE A 72 -0.18 3.12 -2.58
N ASP A 73 -0.48 2.76 -3.82
CA ASP A 73 -0.48 3.72 -4.92
C ASP A 73 -1.77 4.54 -4.99
N VAL A 74 -2.93 3.96 -4.65
CA VAL A 74 -4.21 4.66 -4.82
C VAL A 74 -4.35 5.86 -3.86
N PRO A 75 -4.14 5.71 -2.53
CA PRO A 75 -4.24 6.85 -1.62
C PRO A 75 -3.12 7.88 -1.86
N PHE A 76 -1.94 7.42 -2.27
CA PHE A 76 -0.83 8.32 -2.60
C PHE A 76 -1.14 9.17 -3.83
N ARG A 77 -1.67 8.56 -4.91
CA ARG A 77 -2.09 9.29 -6.11
C ARG A 77 -3.23 10.27 -5.81
N TYR A 78 -4.16 9.90 -4.94
CA TYR A 78 -5.20 10.82 -4.45
C TYR A 78 -4.54 12.08 -3.84
N ALA A 79 -3.59 11.91 -2.92
CA ALA A 79 -2.92 13.04 -2.29
C ALA A 79 -2.14 13.89 -3.31
N GLN A 80 -1.45 13.28 -4.27
CA GLN A 80 -0.74 14.00 -5.34
C GLN A 80 -1.69 14.84 -6.21
N GLN A 81 -2.83 14.28 -6.62
CA GLN A 81 -3.82 14.98 -7.44
C GLN A 81 -4.42 16.18 -6.69
N HIS A 82 -4.81 15.99 -5.43
CA HIS A 82 -5.37 17.06 -4.61
C HIS A 82 -4.36 18.17 -4.29
N MET A 83 -3.05 17.86 -4.24
CA MET A 83 -2.00 18.88 -4.19
C MET A 83 -1.94 19.70 -5.47
N ALA A 84 -1.95 19.05 -6.63
CA ALA A 84 -1.87 19.72 -7.93
C ALA A 84 -3.07 20.64 -8.20
N ASP A 85 -4.26 20.24 -7.77
CA ASP A 85 -5.50 20.99 -7.96
C ASP A 85 -5.63 22.20 -7.00
N ASN A 86 -4.61 22.51 -6.18
CA ASN A 86 -4.63 23.53 -5.11
C ASN A 86 -5.79 23.38 -4.10
N MET A 87 -6.54 22.27 -4.13
CA MET A 87 -7.63 21.99 -3.18
C MET A 87 -7.11 21.78 -1.75
N LEU A 88 -5.80 21.55 -1.58
CA LEU A 88 -5.14 21.42 -0.29
C LEU A 88 -4.56 22.74 0.26
N GLN A 89 -4.89 23.90 -0.31
CA GLN A 89 -4.55 25.21 0.28
C GLN A 89 -5.30 25.41 1.60
N GLY A 90 -4.81 24.78 2.68
CA GLY A 90 -5.35 24.91 4.04
C GLY A 90 -5.27 23.65 4.89
N GLN A 91 -5.03 22.47 4.32
CA GLN A 91 -4.97 21.23 5.09
C GLN A 91 -3.65 20.47 4.83
N SER A 92 -2.81 20.44 5.87
CA SER A 92 -1.51 19.78 5.85
C SER A 92 -1.67 18.30 6.18
N SER A 93 -1.08 17.42 5.38
CA SER A 93 -0.97 15.99 5.69
C SER A 93 0.48 15.54 5.58
N MET A 94 0.79 14.40 6.21
CA MET A 94 2.14 13.86 6.18
C MET A 94 2.67 13.68 4.74
N VAL A 95 1.86 13.16 3.82
CA VAL A 95 2.28 12.99 2.42
C VAL A 95 2.44 14.35 1.74
N ALA A 96 1.50 15.28 1.92
CA ALA A 96 1.56 16.57 1.27
C ALA A 96 2.79 17.39 1.69
N GLU A 97 3.10 17.43 2.99
CA GLU A 97 4.29 18.11 3.52
C GLU A 97 5.58 17.54 2.97
N ASN A 98 5.67 16.20 2.88
CA ASN A 98 6.88 15.55 2.40
C ASN A 98 7.03 15.66 0.88
N LEU A 99 5.94 15.69 0.12
CA LEU A 99 5.98 15.99 -1.32
C LEU A 99 6.51 17.42 -1.59
N GLN A 100 6.08 18.42 -0.82
CA GLN A 100 6.65 19.78 -0.91
C GLN A 100 8.13 19.84 -0.55
N ARG A 101 8.58 19.03 0.41
CA ARG A 101 10.01 18.92 0.75
C ARG A 101 10.80 18.24 -0.36
N MET A 102 10.20 17.26 -1.04
CA MET A 102 10.81 16.53 -2.15
C MET A 102 11.05 17.41 -3.37
N GLU A 103 10.19 18.41 -3.64
CA GLU A 103 10.40 19.37 -4.74
C GLU A 103 11.74 20.13 -4.64
N LYS A 104 12.30 20.25 -3.42
CA LYS A 104 13.57 20.94 -3.14
C LYS A 104 14.79 20.03 -3.17
N GLN A 105 14.62 18.72 -3.38
CA GLN A 105 15.69 17.72 -3.46
C GLN A 105 16.20 17.57 -4.89
N ASP A 106 17.41 17.04 -5.06
CA ASP A 106 17.93 16.73 -6.39
C ASP A 106 17.07 15.66 -7.09
N GLU A 107 16.93 15.79 -8.41
CA GLU A 107 16.11 14.88 -9.23
C GLU A 107 16.48 13.39 -9.06
N GLU A 108 17.76 13.09 -8.81
CA GLU A 108 18.25 11.73 -8.56
C GLU A 108 17.69 11.12 -7.26
N PHE A 109 17.44 11.95 -6.24
CA PHE A 109 16.95 11.48 -4.93
C PHE A 109 15.43 11.36 -4.87
N LYS A 110 14.69 12.10 -5.71
CA LYS A 110 13.22 12.09 -5.71
C LYS A 110 12.59 10.69 -5.82
N PRO A 111 13.00 9.77 -6.72
CA PRO A 111 12.35 8.45 -6.81
C PRO A 111 12.57 7.60 -5.56
N VAL A 112 13.75 7.70 -4.95
CA VAL A 112 14.07 6.98 -3.70
C VAL A 112 13.24 7.53 -2.55
N PHE A 113 13.14 8.86 -2.45
CA PHE A 113 12.35 9.54 -1.44
C PHE A 113 10.85 9.23 -1.58
N GLU A 114 10.30 9.30 -2.80
CA GLU A 114 8.90 9.00 -3.06
C GLU A 114 8.54 7.56 -2.64
N ASN A 115 9.38 6.59 -3.00
CA ASN A 115 9.18 5.19 -2.61
C ASN A 115 9.24 5.00 -1.09
N ALA A 116 10.17 5.68 -0.40
CA ALA A 116 10.24 5.65 1.06
C ALA A 116 8.99 6.28 1.71
N LEU A 117 8.51 7.40 1.16
CA LEU A 117 7.32 8.10 1.63
C LEU A 117 6.07 7.24 1.44
N LYS A 118 5.89 6.63 0.27
CA LYS A 118 4.80 5.68 -0.02
C LYS A 118 4.76 4.55 1.00
N LYS A 119 5.91 3.95 1.31
CA LYS A 119 6.02 2.87 2.31
C LYS A 119 5.67 3.37 3.70
N ALA A 120 6.25 4.49 4.15
CA ALA A 120 5.98 5.07 5.46
C ALA A 120 4.49 5.42 5.64
N ALA A 121 3.88 6.04 4.63
CA ALA A 121 2.46 6.39 4.63
C ALA A 121 1.56 5.16 4.68
N THR A 122 1.91 4.11 3.94
CA THR A 122 1.16 2.84 3.97
C THR A 122 1.29 2.15 5.33
N THR A 123 2.47 2.13 5.93
CA THR A 123 2.66 1.59 7.29
C THR A 123 1.84 2.36 8.32
N ALA A 124 1.84 3.70 8.25
CA ALA A 124 1.03 4.53 9.12
C ALA A 124 -0.49 4.30 8.92
N LEU A 125 -0.91 3.98 7.69
CA LEU A 125 -2.30 3.65 7.37
C LEU A 125 -2.71 2.29 7.94
N VAL A 126 -1.86 1.27 7.79
CA VAL A 126 -2.14 -0.11 8.22
C VAL A 126 -2.02 -0.28 9.75
N GLY A 127 -1.14 0.49 10.39
CA GLY A 127 -0.91 0.40 11.84
C GLY A 127 -1.81 1.28 12.71
N ALA A 128 -2.69 2.10 12.11
CA ALA A 128 -3.63 2.97 12.80
C ALA A 128 -4.97 2.27 13.07
#